data_AF-A0A8J4WX61-F1
#
_entry.id   AF-A0A8J4WX61-F1
#
_cell.length_a   1.000
_cell.length_b   1.000
_cell.length_c   1.000
_cell.angle_alpha   90.00
_cell.angle_beta   90.00
_cell.angle_gamma   90.00
#
_symmetry.space_group_name_H-M   'P 1'
#
loop_
_entity.id
_entity.type
_entity.pdbx_description
1 polymer ?
#
loop_
_entity_poly.entity_id
_entity_poly.type
_entity_poly.pdbx_seq_one_letter_code
_entity_poly.pdbx_strand_id
1 'polypeptide(L)'
;MSIRRYKSTELLQGTLDLLILKALVHGELHGLAVAHRVEQLTNGAFEVKPGSLFPALHSMEEAGWLASSWGESENRRKAKFYRLTKAGLRQLKTEANDWRKVSGAITAALRAT
;
A
#
# COMPACT_ATOMS: atom_id res chain seq x y z
N MET A 1 15.61 -7.03 24.78
CA MET A 1 14.35 -6.35 24.39
C MET A 1 13.74 -7.14 23.23
N SER A 2 12.77 -8.01 23.52
CA SER A 2 12.21 -8.92 22.50
C SER A 2 11.24 -8.15 21.61
N ILE A 3 11.64 -7.88 20.37
CA ILE A 3 10.74 -7.37 19.33
C ILE A 3 9.66 -8.46 19.16
N ARG A 4 8.42 -8.18 19.57
CA ARG A 4 7.29 -9.06 19.27
C ARG A 4 7.20 -9.16 17.75
N ARG A 5 7.63 -10.28 17.17
CA ARG A 5 7.33 -10.61 15.78
C ARG A 5 5.82 -10.73 15.68
N TYR A 6 5.17 -9.73 15.07
CA TYR A 6 3.78 -9.87 14.68
C TYR A 6 3.68 -11.04 13.70
N LYS A 7 2.75 -11.96 13.96
CA LYS A 7 2.40 -13.04 13.03
C LYS A 7 1.95 -12.36 11.74
N SER A 8 2.58 -12.67 10.61
CA SER A 8 2.29 -12.05 9.31
C SER A 8 0.79 -12.11 9.04
N THR A 9 0.11 -10.98 9.11
CA THR A 9 -1.30 -10.89 8.82
C THR A 9 -1.41 -10.80 7.30
N GLU A 10 -2.04 -11.78 6.66
CA GLU A 10 -2.28 -11.72 5.22
C GLU A 10 -3.18 -10.51 4.95
N LEU A 11 -2.70 -9.62 4.09
CA LEU A 11 -3.47 -8.45 3.68
C LEU A 11 -4.59 -8.90 2.75
N LEU A 12 -5.82 -8.49 3.07
CA LEU A 12 -6.89 -8.51 2.09
C LEU A 12 -6.51 -7.60 0.91
N GLN A 13 -6.89 -7.99 -0.30
CA GLN A 13 -6.51 -7.32 -1.54
C GLN A 13 -6.79 -5.80 -1.51
N GLY A 14 -7.96 -5.38 -1.02
CA GLY A 14 -8.31 -3.95 -0.89
C GLY A 14 -7.51 -3.19 0.20
N THR A 15 -7.01 -3.89 1.23
CA THR A 15 -6.17 -3.27 2.26
C THR A 15 -4.77 -2.98 1.73
N LEU A 16 -4.22 -3.86 0.88
CA LEU A 16 -2.93 -3.62 0.24
C LEU A 16 -3.00 -2.44 -0.72
N ASP A 17 -4.05 -2.37 -1.55
CA ASP A 17 -4.23 -1.26 -2.51
C ASP A 17 -4.31 0.10 -1.79
N LEU A 18 -5.07 0.19 -0.69
CA LEU A 18 -5.12 1.39 0.16
C LEU A 18 -3.74 1.82 0.65
N LEU A 19 -2.91 0.86 1.11
CA LEU A 19 -1.57 1.14 1.60
C LEU A 19 -0.62 1.58 0.48
N ILE A 20 -0.70 0.97 -0.71
CA ILE A 20 0.06 1.38 -1.90
C ILE A 20 -0.33 2.80 -2.31
N LEU A 21 -1.62 3.10 -2.40
CA LEU A 21 -2.11 4.44 -2.72
C LEU A 21 -1.58 5.46 -1.70
N LYS A 22 -1.59 5.12 -0.41
CA LYS A 22 -1.08 6.00 0.65
C LYS A 22 0.43 6.21 0.56
N ALA A 23 1.20 5.17 0.20
CA ALA A 23 2.65 5.24 0.06
C ALA A 23 3.09 6.26 -1.01
N LEU A 24 2.31 6.39 -2.09
CA LEU A 24 2.62 7.22 -3.26
C LEU A 24 2.11 8.67 -3.17
N VAL A 25 1.52 9.10 -2.04
CA VAL A 25 0.96 10.46 -1.89
C VAL A 25 2.01 11.56 -2.04
N HIS A 26 3.26 11.30 -1.63
CA HIS A 26 4.31 12.32 -1.55
C HIS A 26 5.26 12.32 -2.75
N GLY A 27 5.06 11.43 -3.72
CA GLY A 27 5.95 11.31 -4.86
C GLY A 27 5.91 9.92 -5.49
N GLU A 28 6.59 9.80 -6.61
CA GLU A 28 6.77 8.53 -7.30
C GLU A 28 7.79 7.64 -6.58
N LEU A 29 7.56 6.32 -6.62
CA LEU A 29 8.45 5.33 -6.03
C LEU A 29 8.62 4.16 -7.00
N HIS A 30 9.82 3.58 -7.05
CA HIS A 30 10.00 2.30 -7.71
C HIS A 30 9.35 1.17 -6.91
N GLY A 31 9.00 0.06 -7.57
CA GLY A 31 8.23 -1.04 -6.97
C GLY A 31 8.68 -1.44 -5.55
N LEU A 32 9.94 -1.82 -5.35
CA LEU A 32 10.43 -2.18 -4.01
C LEU A 32 10.39 -1.04 -2.98
N ALA A 33 10.58 0.21 -3.39
CA ALA A 33 10.45 1.35 -2.47
C ALA A 33 9.00 1.55 -1.99
N VAL A 34 8.00 1.14 -2.78
CA VAL A 34 6.60 1.10 -2.33
C VAL A 34 6.45 0.13 -1.16
N ALA A 35 7.01 -1.08 -1.24
CA ALA A 35 6.95 -2.07 -0.16
C ALA A 35 7.56 -1.52 1.14
N HIS A 36 8.78 -0.98 1.05
CA HIS A 36 9.45 -0.36 2.19
C HIS A 36 8.66 0.82 2.76
N ARG A 37 8.01 1.61 1.91
CA ARG A 37 7.18 2.71 2.37
C ARG A 37 5.93 2.22 3.11
N VAL A 38 5.31 1.14 2.67
CA VAL A 38 4.17 0.52 3.37
C VAL A 38 4.60 -0.02 4.74
N GLU A 39 5.75 -0.71 4.81
CA GLU A 39 6.32 -1.18 6.07
C GLU A 39 6.55 -0.02 7.06
N GLN A 40 7.14 1.09 6.59
CA GLN A 40 7.33 2.29 7.41
C GLN A 40 6.02 2.89 7.90
N LEU A 41 5.03 3.06 6.99
CA LEU A 41 3.72 3.64 7.34
C LEU A 41 2.95 2.80 8.36
N THR A 42 3.20 1.50 8.38
CA THR A 42 2.53 0.53 9.26
C THR A 42 3.38 0.17 10.48
N ASN A 43 4.53 0.83 10.67
CA ASN A 43 5.49 0.55 11.74
C ASN A 43 5.88 -0.94 11.82
N GLY A 44 6.09 -1.56 10.65
CA GLY A 44 6.44 -2.98 10.51
C GLY A 44 5.30 -3.96 10.77
N ALA A 45 4.07 -3.50 10.99
CA ALA A 45 2.92 -4.40 11.16
C ALA A 45 2.58 -5.18 9.88
N PHE A 46 2.89 -4.60 8.71
CA PHE A 46 2.69 -5.23 7.41
C PHE A 46 3.98 -5.21 6.58
N GLU A 47 4.51 -6.42 6.34
CA GLU A 47 5.59 -6.67 5.38
C GLU A 47 4.98 -7.03 4.02
N VAL A 48 5.32 -6.27 2.98
CA VAL A 48 4.73 -6.47 1.66
C VAL A 48 5.72 -7.23 0.78
N LYS A 49 5.39 -8.49 0.50
CA LYS A 49 6.24 -9.36 -0.32
C LYS A 49 6.11 -9.02 -1.81
N PRO A 50 7.18 -9.22 -2.61
CA PRO A 50 7.13 -9.05 -4.06
C PRO A 50 5.97 -9.78 -4.75
N GLY A 51 5.64 -10.99 -4.27
CA GLY A 51 4.58 -11.83 -4.84
C GLY A 51 3.17 -11.25 -4.73
N SER A 52 2.89 -10.38 -3.75
CA SER A 52 1.61 -9.65 -3.66
C SER A 52 1.72 -8.24 -4.23
N LEU A 53 2.88 -7.60 -4.09
CA LEU A 53 3.11 -6.24 -4.53
C LEU A 53 2.97 -6.06 -6.05
N PHE A 54 3.67 -6.87 -6.83
CA PHE A 54 3.74 -6.65 -8.27
C PHE A 54 2.40 -6.92 -8.99
N PRO A 55 1.65 -7.98 -8.64
CA PRO A 55 0.29 -8.14 -9.15
C PRO A 55 -0.63 -6.96 -8.78
N ALA A 56 -0.57 -6.46 -7.54
CA ALA A 56 -1.38 -5.30 -7.12
C ALA A 56 -0.99 -4.03 -7.88
N LEU A 57 0.30 -3.73 -8.01
CA LEU A 57 0.79 -2.59 -8.80
C LEU A 57 0.32 -2.67 -10.25
N HIS A 58 0.31 -3.88 -10.83
CA HIS A 58 -0.18 -4.10 -12.19
C HIS A 58 -1.69 -3.85 -12.31
N SER A 59 -2.52 -4.45 -11.43
CA SER A 59 -3.97 -4.25 -11.46
C SER A 59 -4.37 -2.80 -11.19
N MET A 60 -3.67 -2.11 -10.30
CA MET A 60 -3.91 -0.69 -10.01
C MET A 60 -3.50 0.24 -11.17
N GLU A 61 -2.51 -0.16 -11.96
CA GLU A 61 -2.14 0.52 -13.20
C GLU A 61 -3.21 0.30 -14.28
N GLU A 62 -3.70 -0.94 -14.45
CA GLU A 62 -4.82 -1.26 -15.35
C GLU A 62 -6.11 -0.52 -14.97
N ALA A 63 -6.38 -0.36 -13.68
CA ALA A 63 -7.48 0.44 -13.16
C ALA A 63 -7.29 1.96 -13.33
N GLY A 64 -6.14 2.40 -13.84
CA GLY A 64 -5.80 3.80 -14.04
C GLY A 64 -5.56 4.59 -12.74
N TRP A 65 -5.42 3.91 -11.60
CA TRP A 65 -5.11 4.55 -10.32
C TRP A 65 -3.66 4.98 -10.24
N LEU A 66 -2.78 4.22 -10.90
CA LEU A 66 -1.35 4.49 -11.01
C LEU A 66 -0.96 4.81 -12.45
N ALA A 67 0.01 5.69 -12.61
CA ALA A 67 0.78 5.82 -13.85
C ALA A 67 2.20 5.34 -13.59
N SER A 68 2.87 4.87 -14.63
CA SER A 68 4.23 4.37 -14.51
C SER A 68 5.19 4.95 -15.54
N SER A 69 6.47 4.92 -15.20
CA SER A 69 7.58 5.31 -16.06
C SER A 69 8.79 4.41 -15.78
N TRP A 70 9.64 4.23 -16.78
CA TRP A 70 10.94 3.60 -16.56
C TRP A 70 11.96 4.67 -16.18
N GLY A 71 12.77 4.39 -15.16
CA GLY A 71 13.83 5.28 -14.70
C GLY A 71 15.02 4.49 -14.13
N GLU A 72 16.04 5.20 -13.70
CA GLU A 72 17.17 4.63 -12.97
C GLU A 72 16.88 4.68 -11.46
N SER A 73 16.99 3.54 -10.78
CA SER A 73 16.96 3.50 -9.31
C SER A 73 18.29 3.98 -8.71
N GLU A 74 18.33 4.14 -7.39
CA GLU A 74 19.50 4.62 -6.64
C GLU A 74 20.78 3.80 -6.90
N ASN A 75 20.64 2.52 -7.26
CA ASN A 75 21.73 1.62 -7.64
C ASN A 75 22.01 1.55 -9.16
N ARG A 76 21.54 2.54 -9.94
CA ARG A 76 21.66 2.65 -11.41
C ARG A 76 21.09 1.46 -12.18
N ARG A 77 20.12 0.76 -11.61
CA ARG A 77 19.36 -0.28 -12.33
C ARG A 77 18.12 0.33 -12.93
N LYS A 78 17.72 -0.17 -14.09
CA LYS A 78 16.43 0.21 -14.69
C LYS A 78 15.31 -0.34 -13.82
N ALA A 79 14.45 0.54 -13.33
CA ALA A 79 13.31 0.19 -12.50
C ALA A 79 12.04 0.89 -13.00
N LYS A 80 10.89 0.25 -12.76
CA LYS A 80 9.58 0.84 -13.03
C LYS A 80 9.17 1.67 -11.81
N PHE A 81 8.94 2.95 -12.03
CA PHE A 81 8.43 3.92 -11.06
C PHE A 81 6.92 4.06 -11.22
N TYR A 82 6.25 4.26 -10.09
CA TYR A 82 4.80 4.40 -10.00
C TYR A 82 4.46 5.71 -9.32
N ARG A 83 3.42 6.38 -9.82
CA ARG A 83 2.87 7.60 -9.21
C ARG A 83 1.36 7.57 -9.22
N LEU A 84 0.74 8.27 -8.28
CA LEU A 84 -0.71 8.44 -8.27
C LEU A 84 -1.18 9.25 -9.48
N THR A 85 -2.28 8.80 -10.08
CA THR A 85 -3.08 9.63 -10.98
C THR A 85 -4.11 10.44 -10.19
N LYS A 86 -4.84 11.33 -10.88
CA LYS A 86 -6.03 11.98 -10.29
C LYS A 86 -7.09 10.96 -9.87
N ALA A 87 -7.23 9.85 -10.60
CA ALA A 87 -8.15 8.77 -10.25
C ALA A 87 -7.67 8.04 -9.00
N GLY A 88 -6.38 7.71 -8.90
CA GLY A 88 -5.80 7.09 -7.70
C GLY A 88 -5.96 7.94 -6.44
N LEU A 89 -5.80 9.27 -6.54
CA LEU A 89 -6.06 10.18 -5.42
C LEU A 89 -7.52 10.17 -4.97
N ARG A 90 -8.47 10.02 -5.88
CA ARG A 90 -9.89 9.86 -5.52
C ARG A 90 -10.15 8.50 -4.88
N GLN A 91 -9.58 7.44 -5.46
CA GLN A 91 -9.71 6.09 -4.91
C GLN A 91 -9.16 6.02 -3.48
N LEU A 92 -8.02 6.66 -3.20
CA LEU A 92 -7.46 6.72 -1.85
C LEU A 92 -8.45 7.30 -0.84
N LYS A 93 -9.20 8.34 -1.21
CA LYS A 93 -10.21 8.93 -0.33
C LYS A 93 -11.38 7.98 -0.08
N THR A 94 -11.84 7.29 -1.12
CA THR A 94 -12.91 6.28 -1.02
C THR A 94 -12.49 5.13 -0.11
N GLU A 95 -11.38 4.46 -0.42
CA GLU A 95 -10.84 3.32 0.34
C GLU A 95 -10.58 3.70 1.81
N ALA A 96 -9.98 4.88 2.05
CA ALA A 96 -9.71 5.33 3.42
C ALA A 96 -10.99 5.58 4.22
N ASN A 97 -12.06 6.05 3.57
CA ASN A 97 -13.35 6.25 4.23
C ASN A 97 -14.04 4.92 4.53
N ASP A 98 -14.06 4.01 3.59
CA ASP A 98 -14.71 2.71 3.76
C ASP A 98 -13.97 1.84 4.78
N TRP A 99 -12.63 1.86 4.75
CA TRP A 99 -11.83 1.20 5.78
C TRP A 99 -12.07 1.76 7.18
N ARG A 100 -12.20 3.09 7.32
CA ARG A 100 -12.50 3.72 8.62
C ARG A 100 -13.86 3.27 9.17
N LYS A 101 -14.88 3.11 8.31
CA LYS A 101 -16.19 2.61 8.73
C LYS A 101 -16.10 1.16 9.20
N VAL A 102 -15.47 0.28 8.41
CA VAL A 102 -15.35 -1.15 8.72
C VAL A 102 -14.54 -1.37 10.00
N SER A 103 -13.34 -0.77 10.07
CA SER A 103 -12.48 -0.89 11.25
C SER A 103 -13.12 -0.30 12.50
N GLY A 104 -13.86 0.81 12.37
CA GLY A 104 -14.63 1.41 13.46
C GLY A 104 -15.73 0.48 13.98
N ALA A 105 -16.51 -0.12 13.09
CA ALA A 105 -17.57 -1.07 13.45
C ALA A 105 -17.01 -2.32 14.17
N ILE A 106 -15.93 -2.90 13.64
CA ILE A 106 -15.24 -4.04 14.28
C ILE A 106 -14.71 -3.64 15.65
N THR A 107 -14.05 -2.48 15.76
CA THR A 107 -13.51 -1.97 17.03
C THR A 107 -14.60 -1.76 18.07
N ALA A 108 -15.76 -1.22 17.66
CA ALA A 108 -16.90 -1.04 18.54
C ALA A 108 -17.46 -2.39 19.02
N ALA A 109 -17.65 -3.36 18.12
CA ALA A 109 -18.13 -4.69 18.46
C ALA A 109 -17.19 -5.41 19.45
N LEU A 110 -15.88 -5.32 19.25
CA LEU A 110 -14.88 -5.91 20.16
C LEU A 110 -14.83 -5.26 21.55
N ARG A 111 -15.38 -4.04 21.70
CA ARG A 111 -15.46 -3.31 22.98
C ARG A 111 -16.80 -3.48 23.69
N ALA A 112 -17.83 -3.96 23.00
CA ALA A 112 -19.13 -4.18 23.60
C ALA A 112 -19.09 -5.40 24.52
N THR A 113 -19.28 -5.16 25.82
CA THR A 113 -19.46 -6.15 26.88
C THR A 113 -20.78 -5.86 27.58
#